data_AF-A0A920TE41-F1
#
_entry.id   AF-A0A920TE41-F1
#
_cell.length_a   1.000
_cell.length_b   1.000
_cell.length_c   1.000
_cell.angle_alpha   90.00
_cell.angle_beta   90.00
_cell.angle_gamma   90.00
#
_symmetry.space_group_name_H-M   'P 1'
#
loop_
_entity.id
_entity.type
_entity.pdbx_description
1 polymer ?
#
loop_
_entity_poly.entity_id
_entity_poly.type
_entity_poly.pdbx_seq_one_letter_code
_entity_poly.pdbx_strand_id
1 'polypeptide(L)'
;MVFNRRAGEQACPTTLVRISPDGTPSIAADGLWFPNGMVITPEGDMLVVAETFAHRLTTFDIGVDGSCLIVESFSRILICIQMAFVWIWKAQFG
;
A
#
# COMPACT_ATOMS: atom_id res chain seq x y z
N MET A 1 -9.32 -5.73 4.29
CA MET A 1 -10.41 -5.74 3.28
C MET A 1 -11.67 -5.30 4.00
N VAL A 2 -12.31 -4.22 3.55
CA VAL A 2 -13.41 -3.55 4.29
C VAL A 2 -14.81 -3.97 3.79
N PHE A 3 -14.86 -4.75 2.71
CA PHE A 3 -16.10 -5.27 2.13
C PHE A 3 -15.97 -6.79 1.90
N ASN A 4 -17.10 -7.47 1.93
CA ASN A 4 -17.19 -8.90 1.64
C ASN A 4 -17.48 -9.14 0.15
N ARG A 5 -16.41 -9.38 -0.62
CA ARG A 5 -16.51 -9.73 -2.05
C ARG A 5 -17.37 -10.97 -2.30
N ARG A 6 -17.35 -11.97 -1.41
CA ARG A 6 -18.10 -13.23 -1.60
C ARG A 6 -19.60 -13.05 -1.38
N ALA A 7 -20.00 -12.09 -0.56
CA ALA A 7 -21.39 -11.70 -0.36
C ALA A 7 -21.91 -10.71 -1.41
N GLY A 8 -21.07 -10.31 -2.38
CA GLY A 8 -21.44 -9.33 -3.41
C GLY A 8 -21.49 -7.88 -2.92
N GLU A 9 -20.88 -7.58 -1.76
CA GLU A 9 -20.82 -6.21 -1.26
C GLU A 9 -20.00 -5.31 -2.18
N GLN A 10 -20.42 -4.06 -2.29
CA GLN A 10 -19.73 -3.06 -3.11
C GLN A 10 -18.34 -2.76 -2.53
N ALA A 11 -17.35 -2.71 -3.41
CA ALA A 11 -16.00 -2.34 -3.02
C ALA A 11 -15.98 -0.93 -2.42
N CYS A 12 -15.28 -0.79 -1.31
CA CYS A 12 -15.02 0.49 -0.65
C CYS A 12 -13.51 0.61 -0.35
N PRO A 13 -12.98 1.84 -0.26
CA PRO A 13 -11.58 2.06 0.09
C PRO A 13 -11.30 1.63 1.54
N THR A 14 -10.04 1.35 1.81
CA THR A 14 -9.53 0.94 3.13
C THR A 14 -8.49 1.93 3.65
N THR A 15 -8.27 1.83 4.95
CA THR A 15 -7.18 2.51 5.65
C THR A 15 -5.95 1.61 5.72
N LEU A 16 -4.77 2.22 5.59
CA LEU A 16 -3.49 1.65 5.97
C LEU A 16 -3.19 2.02 7.42
N VAL A 17 -2.92 1.01 8.25
CA VAL A 17 -2.61 1.18 9.67
C VAL A 17 -1.13 0.95 9.89
N ARG A 18 -0.49 1.87 10.61
CA ARG A 18 0.85 1.70 11.16
C ARG A 18 0.75 1.25 12.60
N ILE A 19 1.60 0.30 12.98
CA ILE A 19 1.81 -0.10 14.36
C ILE A 19 3.18 0.45 14.79
N SER A 20 3.19 1.26 15.83
CA SER A 20 4.43 1.75 16.45
C SER A 20 5.18 0.60 17.16
N PRO A 21 6.49 0.72 17.43
CA PRO A 21 7.26 -0.33 18.12
C PRO A 21 6.71 -0.72 19.50
N ASP A 22 5.99 0.18 20.16
CA ASP A 22 5.29 -0.04 21.44
C ASP A 22 3.95 -0.77 21.28
N GLY A 23 3.54 -1.09 20.04
CA GLY A 23 2.28 -1.74 19.71
C GLY A 23 1.11 -0.79 19.48
N THR A 24 1.30 0.53 19.59
CA THR A 24 0.22 1.51 19.42
C THR A 24 -0.19 1.63 17.95
N PRO A 25 -1.48 1.40 17.58
CA PRO A 25 -1.94 1.56 16.22
C PRO A 25 -2.23 3.03 15.88
N SER A 26 -1.95 3.42 14.63
CA SER A 26 -2.26 4.73 14.07
C SER A 26 -2.63 4.61 12.58
N ILE A 27 -3.41 5.57 12.07
CA ILE A 27 -3.73 5.64 10.65
C ILE A 27 -2.53 6.25 9.92
N ALA A 28 -1.96 5.52 8.96
CA ALA A 28 -0.87 6.00 8.13
C ALA A 28 -1.37 6.63 6.82
N ALA A 29 -2.41 6.04 6.21
CA ALA A 29 -3.05 6.55 5.01
C ALA A 29 -4.48 6.01 4.89
N ASP A 30 -5.33 6.66 4.09
CA ASP A 30 -6.68 6.20 3.77
C ASP A 30 -6.94 6.21 2.25
N GLY A 31 -8.16 5.87 1.83
CA GLY A 31 -8.55 5.95 0.42
C GLY A 31 -7.97 4.86 -0.48
N LEU A 32 -7.35 3.81 0.06
CA LEU A 32 -6.69 2.76 -0.71
C LEU A 32 -7.69 1.72 -1.24
N TRP A 33 -7.59 1.39 -2.52
CA TRP A 33 -8.50 0.46 -3.21
C TRP A 33 -7.87 -0.91 -3.39
N PHE A 34 -8.16 -1.80 -2.44
CA PHE A 34 -7.65 -3.18 -2.42
C PHE A 34 -6.11 -3.24 -2.51
N PRO A 35 -5.40 -2.65 -1.53
CA PRO A 35 -3.94 -2.72 -1.45
C PRO A 35 -3.51 -4.17 -1.22
N ASN A 36 -2.47 -4.62 -1.92
CA ASN A 36 -2.05 -6.03 -1.89
C ASN A 36 -0.56 -6.19 -1.56
N GLY A 37 0.33 -5.66 -2.40
CA GLY A 37 1.77 -5.61 -2.16
C GLY A 37 2.22 -4.23 -1.69
N MET A 38 3.14 -4.19 -0.73
CA MET A 38 3.73 -2.97 -0.19
C MET A 38 5.24 -3.13 -0.01
N VAL A 39 6.03 -2.11 -0.35
CA VAL A 39 7.48 -2.10 -0.15
C VAL A 39 7.93 -0.74 0.34
N ILE A 40 8.91 -0.73 1.25
CA ILE A 40 9.62 0.47 1.66
C ILE A 40 10.92 0.53 0.86
N THR A 41 11.29 1.71 0.36
CA THR A 41 12.57 1.93 -0.33
C THR A 41 13.75 1.58 0.58
N PRO A 42 14.92 1.17 0.04
CA PRO A 42 16.10 0.88 0.85
C PRO A 42 16.51 2.02 1.79
N GLU A 43 16.27 3.27 1.37
CA GLU A 43 16.55 4.49 2.11
C GLU A 43 15.58 4.70 3.29
N GLY A 44 14.43 4.01 3.29
CA GLY A 44 13.44 4.06 4.37
C GLY A 44 12.50 5.27 4.32
N ASP A 45 12.56 6.06 3.25
CA ASP A 45 11.86 7.33 3.11
C ASP A 45 10.59 7.26 2.26
N MET A 46 10.32 6.13 1.60
CA MET A 46 9.17 6.00 0.70
C MET A 46 8.51 4.63 0.79
N LEU A 47 7.18 4.61 0.86
CA LEU A 47 6.33 3.43 0.78
C LEU A 47 5.63 3.37 -0.58
N VAL A 48 5.77 2.25 -1.29
CA VAL A 48 5.05 1.97 -2.53
C VAL A 48 3.96 0.93 -2.27
N VAL A 49 2.71 1.24 -2.63
CA VAL A 49 1.55 0.37 -2.44
C VAL A 49 0.91 0.04 -3.79
N ALA A 50 0.71 -1.25 -4.06
CA ALA A 50 -0.01 -1.72 -5.24
C ALA A 50 -1.52 -1.86 -4.95
N GLU A 51 -2.33 -1.02 -5.60
CA GLU A 51 -3.80 -0.99 -5.43
C GLU A 51 -4.50 -1.73 -6.56
N THR A 52 -5.06 -2.90 -6.25
CA THR A 52 -5.62 -3.79 -7.27
C THR A 52 -6.87 -3.21 -7.91
N PHE A 53 -7.75 -2.57 -7.13
CA PHE A 53 -9.02 -2.05 -7.64
C PHE A 53 -8.90 -0.64 -8.21
N ALA A 54 -7.85 0.11 -7.87
CA ALA A 54 -7.54 1.39 -8.50
C ALA A 54 -6.58 1.29 -9.69
N HIS A 55 -6.09 0.09 -10.02
CA HIS A 55 -5.19 -0.15 -11.15
C HIS A 55 -3.94 0.75 -11.16
N ARG A 56 -3.36 1.00 -9.98
CA ARG A 56 -2.27 1.96 -9.80
C ARG A 56 -1.25 1.52 -8.75
N LEU A 57 -0.07 2.14 -8.81
CA LEU A 57 0.87 2.19 -7.70
C LEU A 57 0.76 3.57 -7.05
N THR A 58 0.65 3.61 -5.73
CA THR A 58 0.64 4.85 -4.95
C THR A 58 1.89 4.91 -4.09
N THR A 59 2.57 6.05 -4.13
CA THR A 59 3.77 6.29 -3.33
C THR A 59 3.46 7.25 -2.19
N PHE A 60 4.05 6.98 -1.03
CA PHE A 60 3.95 7.81 0.16
C PHE A 60 5.35 8.14 0.67
N ASP A 61 5.58 9.39 1.04
CA ASP A 61 6.76 9.76 1.82
C ASP A 61 6.55 9.26 3.25
N ILE A 62 7.61 8.70 3.84
CA ILE A 62 7.65 8.26 5.22
C ILE A 62 8.32 9.36 6.05
N GLY A 63 7.53 10.01 6.89
CA GLY A 63 8.04 10.98 7.85
C GLY A 63 8.95 10.31 8.89
N VAL A 64 9.83 11.11 9.52
CA VAL A 64 10.70 10.64 10.62
C VAL A 64 9.94 10.03 11.79
N ASP A 65 8.69 10.45 11.97
CA ASP A 65 7.77 9.94 12.98
C ASP A 65 7.03 8.67 12.52
N GLY A 66 7.24 8.22 11.29
CA GLY A 66 6.57 7.09 10.62
C GLY A 66 5.20 7.43 10.01
N SER A 67 4.83 8.71 9.94
CA SER A 67 3.65 9.14 9.18
C SER A 67 3.84 8.89 7.67
N CYS A 68 2.75 8.67 6.93
CA CYS A 68 2.80 8.51 5.47
C CYS A 68 2.01 9.64 4.81
N LEU A 69 2.63 10.39 3.92
CA LEU A 69 1.95 11.44 3.13
C LEU A 69 1.91 11.01 1.67
N ILE A 70 0.75 11.12 1.01
CA ILE A 70 0.62 10.78 -0.41
C ILE A 70 1.46 11.75 -1.22
N VAL A 71 2.32 11.21 -2.08
CA VAL A 71 3.18 12.00 -2.97
C VAL A 71 2.63 11.95 -4.39
N GLU A 72 2.53 10.76 -4.97
CA GLU A 72 2.14 10.58 -6.37
C GLU A 72 1.42 9.23 -6.60
N SER A 73 0.71 9.13 -7.73
CA SER A 73 -0.03 7.93 -8.11
C SER A 73 0.11 7.63 -9.61
N PHE A 74 0.60 6.43 -9.95
CA PHE A 74 0.88 6.00 -11.33
C PHE A 74 -0.18 5.02 -11.84
N SER A 75 -0.96 5.41 -12.86
CA SER A 75 -2.23 4.78 -13.25
C SER A 75 -2.19 3.84 -14.47
N ARG A 76 -1.03 3.26 -14.83
CA ARG A 76 -0.91 2.45 -16.07
C ARG A 76 -0.09 1.17 -15.95
N ILE A 77 -0.37 0.36 -14.93
CA ILE A 77 0.37 -0.89 -14.67
C ILE A 77 -0.62 -2.04 -14.46
N LEU A 78 -1.38 -2.42 -15.50
CA LEU A 78 -2.31 -3.56 -15.41
C LEU A 78 -1.59 -4.92 -15.33
N ILE A 79 -0.35 -5.01 -15.84
CA ILE A 79 0.43 -6.26 -15.90
C ILE A 79 1.31 -6.47 -14.66
N CYS A 80 1.85 -5.42 -14.02
CA CYS A 80 2.74 -5.63 -12.88
C CYS A 80 2.06 -5.81 -11.52
N ILE A 81 0.74 -5.70 -11.32
CA ILE A 81 0.21 -5.88 -9.95
C ILE A 81 0.29 -7.36 -9.50
N GLN A 82 0.17 -8.32 -10.41
CA GLN A 82 0.49 -9.73 -10.11
C GLN A 82 2.00 -9.99 -9.97
N MET A 83 2.84 -9.24 -10.69
CA MET A 83 4.31 -9.33 -10.62
C MET A 83 4.93 -8.47 -9.51
N ALA A 84 4.18 -7.54 -8.91
CA ALA A 84 4.63 -6.68 -7.83
C ALA A 84 4.95 -7.53 -6.61
N PHE A 85 4.20 -8.61 -6.39
CA PHE A 85 4.57 -9.66 -5.44
C PHE A 85 5.99 -10.20 -5.67
N VAL A 86 6.36 -10.47 -6.92
CA VAL A 86 7.68 -11.03 -7.28
C VAL A 86 8.79 -9.97 -7.14
N TRP A 87 8.51 -8.73 -7.53
CA TRP A 87 9.49 -7.65 -7.53
C TRP A 87 9.74 -7.06 -6.13
N ILE A 88 8.67 -6.84 -5.36
CA ILE A 88 8.73 -6.40 -3.95
C ILE A 88 9.47 -7.45 -3.10
N TRP A 89 9.15 -8.73 -3.32
CA TRP A 89 9.81 -9.82 -2.59
C TRP A 89 11.31 -9.89 -2.89
N LYS A 90 11.74 -9.73 -4.16
CA LYS A 90 13.16 -9.65 -4.51
C LYS A 90 13.88 -8.42 -3.97
N ALA A 91 13.19 -7.27 -3.86
CA ALA A 91 13.79 -6.05 -3.29
C ALA A 91 14.00 -6.16 -1.77
N GLN A 92 13.15 -6.90 -1.06
CA GLN A 92 13.23 -7.04 0.41
C GLN A 92 14.07 -8.23 0.90
N PHE A 93 14.21 -9.29 0.10
CA PHE A 93 14.75 -10.59 0.56
C PHE A 93 15.76 -11.24 -0.40
N GLY A 94 16.61 -10.44 -1.04
CA GLY A 94 17.66 -10.92 -1.97
C GLY A 94 18.35 -12.22 -1.56
#